data_AF-A0A2T3ITI0-F1
#
_entry.id   AF-A0A2T3ITI0-F1
#
_cell.length_a   1.000
_cell.length_b   1.000
_cell.length_c   1.000
_cell.angle_alpha   90.00
_cell.angle_beta   90.00
_cell.angle_gamma   90.00
#
_symmetry.space_group_name_H-M   'P 1'
#
loop_
_entity.id
_entity.type
_entity.pdbx_description
1 polymer ?
#
loop_
_entity_poly.entity_id
_entity_poly.type
_entity_poly.pdbx_seq_one_letter_code
_entity_poly.pdbx_strand_id
1 'polypeptide(L)'
;MSAAEFRQLQQAPQSEITQTPTKTQKKRKSKAGGCVTDSLWHSKFTKELSRLHKTPDLISKDKEYFYQVKFLEVVSINNPSLEKLTNASPNGGRRVGAEGFRMVAAGLCKGFPDLQFCVPRLHYHGLFIEMKKMVEDYRSLNAALKEVSYDQHQCRLALLEQGYLAVVAYGFTEALEVFNAYISNGELPDHIINRWHAYDIENLAKRT
;
A
#
# COMPACT_ATOMS: atom_id res chain seq x y z
N MET A 1 15.02 4.01 -24.79
CA MET A 1 14.53 2.64 -24.99
C MET A 1 13.59 2.64 -26.18
N SER A 2 13.83 1.77 -27.15
CA SER A 2 12.97 1.60 -28.33
C SER A 2 11.75 0.73 -28.00
N ALA A 3 10.69 0.83 -28.80
CA ALA A 3 9.50 -0.01 -28.66
C ALA A 3 9.81 -1.52 -28.79
N ALA A 4 10.88 -1.87 -29.50
CA ALA A 4 11.36 -3.26 -29.64
C ALA A 4 12.02 -3.76 -28.34
N GLU A 5 12.84 -2.92 -27.69
CA GLU A 5 13.44 -3.22 -26.38
C GLU A 5 12.35 -3.36 -25.30
N PHE A 6 11.28 -2.56 -25.37
CA PHE A 6 10.13 -2.67 -24.45
C PHE A 6 9.34 -3.98 -24.64
N ARG A 7 9.12 -4.42 -25.89
CA ARG A 7 8.44 -5.70 -26.17
C ARG A 7 9.28 -6.91 -25.75
N GLN A 8 10.59 -6.85 -25.87
CA GLN A 8 11.48 -7.92 -25.38
C GLN A 8 11.40 -8.09 -23.86
N LEU A 9 11.25 -7.00 -23.09
CA LEU A 9 11.03 -7.07 -21.64
C LEU A 9 9.68 -7.71 -21.27
N GLN A 10 8.65 -7.58 -22.12
CA GLN A 10 7.33 -8.18 -21.88
C GLN A 10 7.25 -9.66 -22.30
N GLN A 11 8.17 -10.13 -23.14
CA GLN A 11 8.16 -11.49 -23.70
C GLN A 11 9.14 -12.45 -23.03
N ALA A 12 9.94 -11.99 -22.06
CA ALA A 12 10.88 -12.86 -21.35
C ALA A 12 10.10 -13.90 -20.50
N PRO A 13 10.30 -15.21 -20.72
CA PRO A 13 9.67 -16.24 -19.88
C PRO A 13 10.20 -16.15 -18.44
N GLN A 14 9.31 -16.35 -17.45
CA GLN A 14 9.63 -16.27 -16.01
C GLN A 14 10.53 -17.41 -15.48
N SER A 15 11.39 -17.99 -16.29
CA SER A 15 12.34 -19.01 -15.87
C SER A 15 13.74 -18.64 -16.33
N GLU A 16 14.68 -18.68 -15.39
CA GLU A 16 16.14 -18.49 -15.54
C GLU A 16 16.67 -17.07 -15.36
N ILE A 17 16.70 -16.61 -14.10
CA ILE A 17 17.77 -15.74 -13.64
C ILE A 17 19.02 -16.62 -13.46
N THR A 18 19.67 -16.94 -14.58
CA THR A 18 20.98 -17.59 -14.58
C THR A 18 22.06 -16.53 -14.34
N GLN A 19 22.98 -16.90 -13.45
CA GLN A 19 24.08 -16.12 -12.92
C GLN A 19 24.96 -15.49 -14.02
N THR A 20 25.38 -14.24 -13.80
CA THR A 20 26.45 -13.60 -14.59
C THR A 20 27.70 -13.33 -13.75
N PRO A 21 28.89 -13.27 -14.38
CA PRO A 21 30.12 -13.84 -13.84
C PRO A 21 30.89 -12.94 -12.88
N THR A 22 31.61 -13.61 -11.99
CA THR A 22 32.55 -13.10 -11.00
C THR A 22 33.68 -12.28 -11.63
N LYS A 23 33.85 -11.03 -11.17
CA LYS A 23 35.14 -10.32 -11.22
C LYS A 23 35.78 -10.30 -9.84
N THR A 24 37.00 -10.80 -9.80
CA THR A 24 37.92 -10.97 -8.68
C THR A 24 38.09 -9.70 -7.84
N GLN A 25 37.79 -9.74 -6.53
CA GLN A 25 38.36 -8.81 -5.55
C GLN A 25 38.65 -9.48 -4.20
N LYS A 26 39.71 -8.94 -3.58
CA LYS A 26 40.58 -9.47 -2.51
C LYS A 26 39.86 -9.85 -1.20
N LYS A 27 40.43 -10.88 -0.54
CA LYS A 27 40.14 -11.37 0.82
C LYS A 27 39.95 -10.23 1.84
N ARG A 28 38.80 -10.20 2.51
CA ARG A 28 38.62 -9.62 3.85
C ARG A 28 37.95 -10.65 4.77
N LYS A 29 38.46 -10.72 6.00
CA LYS A 29 38.15 -11.70 7.04
C LYS A 29 36.69 -11.61 7.53
N SER A 30 36.18 -12.78 7.91
CA SER A 30 34.83 -13.14 8.36
C SER A 30 34.30 -12.43 9.62
N LYS A 31 32.97 -12.25 9.69
CA LYS A 31 32.16 -12.44 10.91
C LYS A 31 30.80 -13.05 10.55
N ALA A 32 30.39 -14.04 11.34
CA ALA A 32 29.18 -14.84 11.17
C ALA A 32 27.93 -14.14 11.73
N GLY A 33 26.77 -14.42 11.11
CA GLY A 33 25.43 -14.29 11.71
C GLY A 33 24.60 -13.08 11.24
N GLY A 34 23.62 -13.32 10.36
CA GLY A 34 22.54 -12.35 10.05
C GLY A 34 22.04 -12.42 8.61
N CYS A 35 21.05 -13.28 8.33
CA CYS A 35 20.31 -13.25 7.07
C CYS A 35 19.13 -12.28 7.20
N VAL A 36 19.41 -10.98 7.11
CA VAL A 36 18.41 -9.99 6.68
C VAL A 36 19.15 -9.12 5.68
N THR A 37 18.79 -9.25 4.41
CA THR A 37 19.28 -8.29 3.40
C THR A 37 18.68 -6.94 3.78
N ASP A 38 19.48 -6.07 4.39
CA ASP A 38 19.09 -4.71 4.80
C ASP A 38 18.83 -3.86 3.55
N SER A 39 17.66 -4.06 2.94
CA SER A 39 17.24 -3.32 1.76
C SER A 39 16.98 -1.87 2.17
N LEU A 40 17.36 -0.92 1.29
CA LEU A 40 17.07 0.50 1.53
C LEU A 40 15.56 0.71 1.75
N TRP A 41 14.73 -0.10 1.10
CA TRP A 41 13.28 -0.08 1.24
C TRP A 41 12.80 -0.44 2.65
N HIS A 42 13.34 -1.50 3.25
CA HIS A 42 13.02 -1.87 4.62
C HIS A 42 13.57 -0.86 5.63
N SER A 43 14.84 -0.49 5.48
CA SER A 43 15.55 0.34 6.47
C SER A 43 14.90 1.70 6.74
N LYS A 44 14.21 2.31 5.76
CA LYS A 44 13.52 3.59 5.96
C LYS A 44 12.30 3.46 6.89
N PHE A 45 11.56 2.35 6.80
CA PHE A 45 10.39 2.11 7.66
C PHE A 45 10.83 1.81 9.10
N THR A 46 11.85 0.97 9.28
CA THR A 46 12.40 0.66 10.61
C THR A 46 12.97 1.89 11.31
N LYS A 47 13.67 2.77 10.57
CA LYS A 47 14.14 4.07 11.11
C LYS A 47 12.97 4.94 11.56
N GLU A 48 11.91 5.00 10.77
CA GLU A 48 10.74 5.80 11.09
C GLU A 48 9.97 5.25 12.30
N LEU A 49 9.76 3.94 12.37
CA LEU A 49 9.15 3.30 13.55
C LEU A 49 9.99 3.49 14.81
N SER A 50 11.32 3.42 14.68
CA SER A 50 12.24 3.73 15.78
C SER A 50 12.08 5.17 16.27
N ARG A 51 11.87 6.13 15.36
CA ARG A 51 11.60 7.53 15.70
C ARG A 51 10.24 7.70 16.38
N LEU A 52 9.19 7.07 15.85
CA LEU A 52 7.83 7.13 16.38
C LEU A 52 7.74 6.51 17.78
N HIS A 53 8.39 5.37 18.03
CA HIS A 53 8.42 4.74 19.36
C HIS A 53 9.18 5.59 20.41
N LYS A 54 10.17 6.38 19.99
CA LYS A 54 10.85 7.35 20.87
C LYS A 54 10.00 8.58 21.19
N THR A 55 8.95 8.83 20.41
CA THR A 55 8.07 9.98 20.61
C THR A 55 6.60 9.56 20.43
N PRO A 56 6.03 8.83 21.41
CA PRO A 56 4.68 8.26 21.31
C PRO A 56 3.57 9.28 21.01
N ASP A 57 3.74 10.54 21.40
CA ASP A 57 2.79 11.62 21.08
C ASP A 57 2.59 11.81 19.56
N LEU A 58 3.60 11.52 18.75
CA LEU A 58 3.48 11.58 17.30
C LEU A 58 2.60 10.46 16.75
N ILE A 59 2.64 9.27 17.37
CA ILE A 59 1.75 8.15 17.03
C ILE A 59 0.31 8.54 17.35
N SER A 60 0.07 9.12 18.52
CA SER A 60 -1.28 9.54 18.94
C SER A 60 -1.86 10.63 18.04
N LYS A 61 -1.01 11.52 17.49
CA LYS A 61 -1.43 12.59 16.57
C LYS A 61 -1.79 12.07 15.18
N ASP A 62 -1.18 10.97 14.74
CA ASP A 62 -1.40 10.41 13.40
C ASP A 62 -1.25 8.88 13.43
N LYS A 63 -2.30 8.22 13.92
CA LYS A 63 -2.37 6.76 14.01
C LYS A 63 -2.43 6.10 12.63
N GLU A 64 -3.07 6.75 11.66
CA GLU A 64 -3.19 6.25 10.28
C GLU A 64 -1.81 6.11 9.65
N TYR A 65 -1.01 7.17 9.73
CA TYR A 65 0.39 7.14 9.28
C TYR A 65 1.21 6.09 10.02
N PHE A 66 1.09 6.00 11.35
CA PHE A 66 1.81 4.98 12.12
C PHE A 66 1.49 3.56 11.64
N TYR A 67 0.20 3.24 11.45
CA TYR A 67 -0.21 1.92 10.97
C TYR A 67 0.22 1.66 9.54
N GLN A 68 0.21 2.67 8.67
CA GLN A 68 0.74 2.57 7.31
C GLN A 68 2.23 2.20 7.30
N VAL A 69 3.06 2.89 8.11
CA VAL A 69 4.50 2.60 8.19
C VAL A 69 4.73 1.21 8.76
N LYS A 70 3.96 0.79 9.78
CA LYS A 70 4.05 -0.55 10.36
C LYS A 70 3.70 -1.64 9.36
N PHE A 71 2.63 -1.45 8.58
CA PHE A 71 2.26 -2.35 7.50
C PHE A 71 3.37 -2.46 6.45
N LEU A 72 3.88 -1.33 5.96
CA LEU A 72 4.93 -1.30 4.94
C LEU A 72 6.26 -1.90 5.43
N GLU A 73 6.59 -1.78 6.71
CA GLU A 73 7.76 -2.48 7.27
C GLU A 73 7.61 -4.00 7.11
N VAL A 74 6.48 -4.57 7.53
CA VAL A 74 6.23 -6.02 7.44
C VAL A 74 6.24 -6.47 5.97
N VAL A 75 5.59 -5.73 5.07
CA VAL A 75 5.61 -6.02 3.63
C VAL A 75 7.04 -5.96 3.08
N SER A 76 7.85 -4.97 3.50
CA SER A 76 9.22 -4.82 3.01
C SER A 76 10.16 -5.97 3.42
N ILE A 77 9.91 -6.57 4.58
CA ILE A 77 10.66 -7.74 5.08
C ILE A 77 10.25 -8.99 4.31
N ASN A 78 8.95 -9.22 4.18
CA ASN A 78 8.41 -10.48 3.67
C ASN A 78 8.34 -10.53 2.13
N ASN A 79 8.29 -9.37 1.47
CA ASN A 79 8.09 -9.27 0.02
C ASN A 79 9.05 -8.24 -0.62
N PRO A 80 10.38 -8.33 -0.39
CA PRO A 80 11.35 -7.32 -0.86
C PRO A 80 11.33 -7.08 -2.37
N SER A 81 10.91 -8.07 -3.17
CA SER A 81 10.76 -7.92 -4.63
C SER A 81 9.67 -6.92 -5.05
N LEU A 82 8.77 -6.53 -4.14
CA LEU A 82 7.69 -5.58 -4.42
C LEU A 82 8.09 -4.12 -4.27
N GLU A 83 9.35 -3.81 -3.91
CA GLU A 83 9.83 -2.43 -3.70
C GLU A 83 9.43 -1.50 -4.85
N LYS A 84 9.67 -1.93 -6.09
CA LYS A 84 9.42 -1.10 -7.29
C LYS A 84 7.97 -1.13 -7.77
N LEU A 85 7.13 -1.95 -7.14
CA LEU A 85 5.72 -2.13 -7.48
C LEU A 85 4.80 -1.61 -6.37
N THR A 86 5.37 -1.07 -5.30
CA THR A 86 4.64 -0.50 -4.16
C THR A 86 4.87 0.99 -4.11
N ASN A 87 3.81 1.77 -4.01
CA ASN A 87 3.91 3.22 -3.81
C ASN A 87 2.91 3.70 -2.76
N ALA A 88 3.29 4.76 -2.05
CA ALA A 88 2.40 5.49 -1.16
C ALA A 88 2.04 6.83 -1.80
N SER A 89 0.76 7.20 -1.75
CA SER A 89 0.26 8.46 -2.27
C SER A 89 0.28 9.50 -1.14
N PRO A 90 1.10 10.56 -1.20
CA PRO A 90 1.20 11.56 -0.13
C PRO A 90 0.03 12.56 -0.16
N ASN A 91 -1.19 12.05 -0.33
CA ASN A 91 -2.38 12.85 -0.58
C ASN A 91 -2.89 13.55 0.69
N GLY A 92 -2.58 13.05 1.89
CA GLY A 92 -2.96 13.67 3.16
C GLY A 92 -2.19 14.95 3.53
N GLY A 93 -1.19 15.36 2.74
CA GLY A 93 -0.34 16.52 3.05
C GLY A 93 -1.07 17.87 3.02
N ARG A 94 -0.44 18.89 3.63
CA ARG A 94 -0.99 20.27 3.68
C ARG A 94 -1.01 20.90 2.28
N ARG A 95 -2.21 21.11 1.73
CA ARG A 95 -2.43 21.67 0.37
C ARG A 95 -2.80 23.15 0.44
N VAL A 96 -1.87 24.02 0.85
CA VAL A 96 -2.14 25.46 0.97
C VAL A 96 -1.34 26.28 -0.05
N GLY A 97 -1.93 27.36 -0.53
CA GLY A 97 -1.29 28.32 -1.42
C GLY A 97 -0.92 27.77 -2.80
N ALA A 98 0.10 28.36 -3.41
CA ALA A 98 0.51 28.06 -4.78
C ALA A 98 0.96 26.60 -4.98
N GLU A 99 1.57 25.99 -3.96
CA GLU A 99 2.00 24.59 -4.03
C GLU A 99 0.80 23.65 -4.11
N GLY A 100 -0.21 23.85 -3.25
CA GLY A 100 -1.46 23.08 -3.31
C GLY A 100 -2.16 23.20 -4.67
N PHE A 101 -2.23 24.42 -5.22
CA PHE A 101 -2.79 24.65 -6.56
C PHE A 101 -2.00 23.88 -7.63
N ARG A 102 -0.67 23.96 -7.61
CA ARG A 102 0.19 23.25 -8.57
C ARG A 102 0.03 21.73 -8.48
N MET A 103 -0.11 21.16 -7.28
CA MET A 103 -0.32 19.72 -7.12
C MET A 103 -1.68 19.29 -7.71
N VAL A 104 -2.75 20.03 -7.42
CA VAL A 104 -4.08 19.75 -8.00
C VAL A 104 -4.04 19.87 -9.52
N ALA A 105 -3.44 20.95 -10.05
CA ALA A 105 -3.26 21.14 -11.49
C ALA A 105 -2.41 20.05 -12.15
N ALA A 106 -1.47 19.45 -11.41
CA ALA A 106 -0.64 18.33 -11.86
C ALA A 106 -1.32 16.95 -11.72
N GLY A 107 -2.61 16.90 -11.37
CA GLY A 107 -3.39 15.65 -11.32
C GLY A 107 -3.47 15.00 -9.94
N LEU A 108 -3.22 15.73 -8.86
CA LEU A 108 -3.45 15.24 -7.50
C LEU A 108 -4.94 14.89 -7.31
N CYS A 109 -5.23 13.59 -7.30
CA CYS A 109 -6.59 13.09 -7.09
C CYS A 109 -6.94 13.10 -5.61
N LYS A 110 -7.99 13.83 -5.23
CA LYS A 110 -8.50 13.85 -3.85
C LYS A 110 -9.16 12.51 -3.53
N GLY A 111 -8.87 11.96 -2.35
CA GLY A 111 -9.40 10.66 -1.92
C GLY A 111 -8.75 9.46 -2.59
N PHE A 112 -7.71 9.65 -3.39
CA PHE A 112 -6.98 8.53 -3.97
C PHE A 112 -6.24 7.76 -2.87
N PRO A 113 -6.31 6.40 -2.86
CA PRO A 113 -5.86 5.57 -1.74
C PRO A 113 -4.41 5.82 -1.32
N ASP A 114 -4.17 5.65 -0.02
CA ASP A 114 -2.85 5.86 0.58
C ASP A 114 -1.78 4.95 -0.02
N LEU A 115 -2.13 3.70 -0.33
CA LEU A 115 -1.19 2.69 -0.84
C LEU A 115 -1.69 2.05 -2.13
N GLN A 116 -0.74 1.79 -3.02
CA GLN A 116 -0.97 1.05 -4.27
C GLN A 116 0.11 0.00 -4.49
N PHE A 117 -0.33 -1.19 -4.87
CA PHE A 117 0.48 -2.35 -5.23
C PHE A 117 0.19 -2.73 -6.68
N CYS A 118 1.08 -2.37 -7.58
CA CYS A 118 0.98 -2.58 -9.02
C CYS A 118 1.37 -4.01 -9.40
N VAL A 119 0.74 -4.99 -8.76
CA VAL A 119 0.97 -6.42 -8.97
C VAL A 119 -0.37 -7.09 -9.26
N PRO A 120 -0.58 -7.62 -10.47
CA PRO A 120 -1.76 -8.41 -10.76
C PRO A 120 -1.75 -9.72 -9.97
N ARG A 121 -2.82 -9.99 -9.24
CA ARG A 121 -3.07 -11.24 -8.50
C ARG A 121 -4.56 -11.54 -8.50
N LEU A 122 -4.90 -12.80 -8.30
CA LEU A 122 -6.28 -13.29 -8.46
C LEU A 122 -6.80 -12.87 -9.86
N HIS A 123 -7.89 -12.12 -9.90
CA HIS A 123 -8.51 -11.53 -11.10
C HIS A 123 -8.43 -10.00 -11.14
N TYR A 124 -7.57 -9.38 -10.32
CA TYR A 124 -7.43 -7.92 -10.23
C TYR A 124 -6.13 -7.42 -10.87
N HIS A 125 -6.19 -6.21 -11.43
CA HIS A 125 -5.03 -5.56 -12.06
C HIS A 125 -4.00 -5.02 -11.06
N GLY A 126 -4.39 -4.87 -9.80
CA GLY A 126 -3.58 -4.32 -8.71
C GLY A 126 -4.41 -4.16 -7.44
N LEU A 127 -3.74 -3.90 -6.32
CA LEU A 127 -4.35 -3.68 -5.02
C LEU A 127 -4.14 -2.24 -4.56
N PHE A 128 -5.22 -1.61 -4.10
CA PHE A 128 -5.24 -0.30 -3.48
C PHE A 128 -5.78 -0.41 -2.05
N ILE A 129 -5.10 0.24 -1.11
CA ILE A 129 -5.49 0.25 0.30
C ILE A 129 -5.56 1.70 0.77
N GLU A 130 -6.75 2.10 1.20
CA GLU A 130 -6.99 3.29 2.02
C GLU A 130 -6.84 2.90 3.49
N MET A 131 -5.96 3.58 4.23
CA MET A 131 -5.66 3.30 5.63
C MET A 131 -6.54 4.12 6.54
N LYS A 132 -7.05 3.49 7.61
CA LYS A 132 -7.71 4.16 8.73
C LYS A 132 -7.10 3.72 10.05
N LYS A 133 -7.37 4.45 11.12
CA LYS A 133 -6.98 4.01 12.48
C LYS A 133 -7.78 2.75 12.85
N MET A 134 -7.39 2.07 13.91
CA MET A 134 -8.05 0.83 14.32
C MET A 134 -9.53 1.07 14.64
N VAL A 135 -10.40 0.08 14.41
CA VAL A 135 -11.85 0.23 14.69
C VAL A 135 -12.08 0.58 16.16
N GLU A 136 -11.25 0.04 17.04
CA GLU A 136 -11.27 0.27 18.50
C GLU A 136 -10.91 1.71 18.88
N ASP A 137 -10.30 2.49 17.98
CA ASP A 137 -10.03 3.92 18.18
C ASP A 137 -11.25 4.80 17.88
N TYR A 138 -12.37 4.20 17.48
CA TYR A 138 -13.66 4.84 17.28
C TYR A 138 -14.67 4.36 18.32
N ARG A 139 -15.74 5.16 18.52
CA ARG A 139 -16.82 4.79 19.46
C ARG A 139 -17.58 3.53 19.02
N SER A 140 -17.63 3.27 17.72
CA SER A 140 -18.31 2.12 17.12
C SER A 140 -17.85 1.93 15.68
N LEU A 141 -18.16 0.77 15.09
CA LEU A 141 -17.94 0.51 13.66
C LEU A 141 -18.64 1.57 12.78
N ASN A 142 -19.87 1.95 13.11
CA ASN A 142 -20.59 2.99 12.37
C ASN A 142 -19.91 4.37 12.45
N ALA A 143 -19.23 4.68 13.56
CA ALA A 143 -18.43 5.89 13.64
C ALA A 143 -17.18 5.77 12.75
N ALA A 144 -16.52 4.61 12.73
CA ALA A 144 -15.37 4.33 11.88
C ALA A 144 -15.70 4.43 10.38
N LEU A 145 -16.87 3.92 9.96
CA LEU A 145 -17.31 3.97 8.56
C LEU A 145 -17.55 5.40 8.06
N LYS A 146 -18.06 6.29 8.92
CA LYS A 146 -18.32 7.70 8.57
C LYS A 146 -17.06 8.53 8.35
N GLU A 147 -15.91 8.02 8.76
CA GLU A 147 -14.61 8.70 8.70
C GLU A 147 -13.88 8.41 7.38
N VAL A 148 -14.45 7.53 6.55
CA VAL A 148 -14.12 7.47 5.13
C VAL A 148 -14.85 8.60 4.43
N SER A 149 -14.09 9.53 3.86
CA SER A 149 -14.67 10.67 3.16
C SER A 149 -15.40 10.24 1.89
N TYR A 150 -16.32 11.08 1.42
CA TYR A 150 -17.02 10.86 0.16
C TYR A 150 -16.06 10.62 -1.00
N ASP A 151 -15.02 11.44 -1.15
CA ASP A 151 -14.05 11.33 -2.25
C ASP A 151 -13.26 10.01 -2.20
N GLN A 152 -12.89 9.54 -1.00
CA GLN A 152 -12.22 8.24 -0.81
C GLN A 152 -13.12 7.08 -1.24
N HIS A 153 -14.40 7.13 -0.81
CA HIS A 153 -15.38 6.13 -1.18
C HIS A 153 -15.64 6.11 -2.69
N GLN A 154 -15.73 7.28 -3.34
CA GLN A 154 -15.88 7.39 -4.79
C GLN A 154 -14.68 6.86 -5.56
N CYS A 155 -13.46 7.18 -5.11
CA CYS A 155 -12.25 6.66 -5.75
C CYS A 155 -12.20 5.12 -5.65
N ARG A 156 -12.54 4.56 -4.48
CA ARG A 156 -12.64 3.11 -4.30
C ARG A 156 -13.61 2.46 -5.28
N LEU A 157 -14.82 3.01 -5.43
CA LEU A 157 -15.82 2.48 -6.37
C LEU A 157 -15.33 2.54 -7.82
N ALA A 158 -14.72 3.66 -8.24
CA ALA A 158 -14.17 3.80 -9.57
C ALA A 158 -13.04 2.78 -9.85
N LEU A 159 -12.18 2.50 -8.87
CA LEU A 159 -11.14 1.47 -9.00
C LEU A 159 -11.72 0.07 -9.13
N LEU A 160 -12.73 -0.27 -8.32
CA LEU A 160 -13.42 -1.57 -8.38
C LEU A 160 -14.10 -1.78 -9.73
N GLU A 161 -14.77 -0.76 -10.27
CA GLU A 161 -15.41 -0.78 -11.59
C GLU A 161 -14.40 -1.06 -12.72
N GLN A 162 -13.15 -0.62 -12.57
CA GLN A 162 -12.08 -0.82 -13.54
C GLN A 162 -11.27 -2.12 -13.32
N GLY A 163 -11.71 -3.02 -12.43
CA GLY A 163 -11.05 -4.31 -12.22
C GLY A 163 -9.83 -4.27 -11.29
N TYR A 164 -9.71 -3.24 -10.45
CA TYR A 164 -8.73 -3.22 -9.36
C TYR A 164 -9.37 -3.65 -8.04
N LEU A 165 -8.59 -4.26 -7.14
CA LEU A 165 -9.04 -4.46 -5.78
C LEU A 165 -8.78 -3.16 -5.00
N ALA A 166 -9.82 -2.54 -4.46
CA ALA A 166 -9.69 -1.34 -3.63
C ALA A 166 -10.45 -1.52 -2.31
N VAL A 167 -9.72 -1.43 -1.20
CA VAL A 167 -10.26 -1.68 0.15
C VAL A 167 -9.98 -0.51 1.09
N VAL A 168 -10.79 -0.41 2.15
CA VAL A 168 -10.46 0.41 3.33
C VAL A 168 -10.05 -0.54 4.44
N ALA A 169 -8.84 -0.36 4.98
CA ALA A 169 -8.30 -1.16 6.07
C ALA A 169 -8.20 -0.34 7.36
N TYR A 170 -8.81 -0.82 8.43
CA TYR A 170 -8.74 -0.21 9.76
C TYR A 170 -7.57 -0.80 10.56
N GLY A 171 -6.47 -0.06 10.62
CA GLY A 171 -5.22 -0.50 11.22
C GLY A 171 -4.38 -1.39 10.31
N PHE A 172 -3.16 -1.70 10.77
CA PHE A 172 -2.19 -2.49 10.00
C PHE A 172 -2.56 -3.98 9.91
N THR A 173 -3.38 -4.49 10.85
CA THR A 173 -3.79 -5.90 10.90
C THR A 173 -4.71 -6.25 9.74
N GLU A 174 -5.76 -5.47 9.51
CA GLU A 174 -6.66 -5.63 8.36
C GLU A 174 -5.90 -5.45 7.03
N ALA A 175 -4.98 -4.48 6.98
CA ALA A 175 -4.15 -4.26 5.79
C ALA A 175 -3.28 -5.49 5.47
N LEU A 176 -2.66 -6.10 6.49
CA LEU A 176 -1.89 -7.35 6.32
C LEU A 176 -2.78 -8.52 5.92
N GLU A 177 -3.98 -8.63 6.48
CA GLU A 177 -4.90 -9.72 6.16
C GLU A 177 -5.28 -9.69 4.66
N VAL A 178 -5.73 -8.53 4.17
CA VAL A 178 -6.03 -8.35 2.74
C VAL A 178 -4.79 -8.55 1.88
N PHE A 179 -3.66 -7.94 2.24
CA PHE A 179 -2.45 -8.02 1.44
C PHE A 179 -1.91 -9.45 1.34
N ASN A 180 -1.89 -10.19 2.44
CA ASN A 180 -1.40 -11.57 2.46
C ASN A 180 -2.32 -12.48 1.64
N ALA A 181 -3.64 -12.36 1.78
CA ALA A 181 -4.60 -13.07 0.94
C ALA A 181 -4.38 -12.73 -0.55
N TYR A 182 -4.24 -11.44 -0.88
CA TYR A 182 -4.05 -10.98 -2.25
C TYR A 182 -2.75 -11.51 -2.88
N ILE A 183 -1.60 -11.37 -2.20
CA ILE A 183 -0.30 -11.76 -2.76
C ILE A 183 -0.13 -13.28 -2.86
N SER A 184 -0.76 -14.04 -1.96
CA SER A 184 -0.73 -15.50 -1.96
C SER A 184 -1.75 -16.15 -2.90
N ASN A 185 -2.62 -15.37 -3.56
CA ASN A 185 -3.81 -15.86 -4.28
C ASN A 185 -4.74 -16.68 -3.37
N GLY A 186 -4.86 -16.28 -2.09
CA GLY A 186 -5.76 -16.88 -1.12
C GLY A 186 -7.17 -16.29 -1.15
N GLU A 187 -8.00 -16.74 -0.22
CA GLU A 187 -9.36 -16.22 0.00
C GLU A 187 -9.29 -14.82 0.63
N LEU A 188 -9.99 -13.86 0.01
CA LEU A 188 -10.05 -12.50 0.53
C LEU A 188 -10.96 -12.44 1.77
N PRO A 189 -10.60 -11.64 2.79
CA PRO A 189 -11.36 -11.59 4.05
C PRO A 189 -12.73 -10.93 3.88
N ASP A 190 -13.78 -11.74 3.91
CA ASP A 190 -15.17 -11.32 3.68
C ASP A 190 -15.61 -10.14 4.55
N HIS A 191 -15.19 -10.13 5.82
CA HIS A 191 -15.57 -9.08 6.78
C HIS A 191 -14.96 -7.70 6.45
N ILE A 192 -13.94 -7.64 5.58
CA ILE A 192 -13.34 -6.42 5.05
C ILE A 192 -13.94 -6.09 3.68
N ILE A 193 -14.01 -7.08 2.78
CA ILE A 193 -14.51 -6.90 1.41
C ILE A 193 -15.98 -6.48 1.40
N ASN A 194 -16.82 -7.16 2.18
CA ASN A 194 -18.28 -6.97 2.16
C ASN A 194 -18.76 -5.90 3.16
N ARG A 195 -17.85 -5.28 3.92
CA ARG A 195 -18.17 -4.24 4.93
C ARG A 195 -18.99 -3.08 4.37
N TRP A 196 -18.73 -2.74 3.11
CA TRP A 196 -19.34 -1.58 2.44
C TRP A 196 -20.63 -1.92 1.70
N HIS A 197 -21.04 -3.19 1.63
CA HIS A 197 -22.11 -3.65 0.75
C HIS A 197 -23.44 -2.91 1.00
N ALA A 198 -23.88 -2.80 2.26
CA ALA A 198 -25.09 -2.07 2.61
C ALA A 198 -24.98 -0.57 2.26
N TYR A 199 -23.84 0.04 2.56
CA TYR A 199 -23.58 1.45 2.26
C TYR A 199 -23.56 1.72 0.74
N ASP A 200 -23.00 0.80 -0.03
CA ASP A 200 -22.89 0.89 -1.49
C ASP A 200 -24.29 0.79 -2.14
N ILE A 201 -25.13 -0.14 -1.69
CA ILE A 201 -26.53 -0.28 -2.13
C ILE A 201 -27.33 1.00 -1.83
N GLU A 202 -27.25 1.52 -0.61
CA GLU A 202 -28.00 2.73 -0.21
C GLU A 202 -27.59 3.98 -1.01
N ASN A 203 -26.32 4.09 -1.41
CA ASN A 203 -25.84 5.24 -2.18
C ASN A 203 -26.08 5.09 -3.68
N LEU A 204 -26.11 3.87 -4.22
CA LEU A 204 -26.54 3.61 -5.61
C LEU A 204 -28.00 4.03 -5.82
N ALA A 205 -28.89 3.71 -4.86
CA ALA A 205 -30.31 4.07 -4.93
C ALA A 205 -30.59 5.59 -4.86
N LYS A 206 -29.62 6.40 -4.43
CA LYS A 206 -29.73 7.87 -4.38
C LYS A 206 -29.22 8.56 -5.65
N ARG A 207 -28.63 7.81 -6.58
CA ARG A 207 -28.08 8.31 -7.86
C ARG A 207 -29.02 8.10 -9.06
N THR A 208 -30.01 7.23 -8.89
CA THR A 208 -31.15 7.03 -9.79
C THR A 208 -32.30 7.95 -9.43
#